data_AF-A0A395CTK6-F1
#
_entry.id   AF-A0A395CTK6-F1
#
_cell.length_a   1.000
_cell.length_b   1.000
_cell.length_c   1.000
_cell.angle_alpha   90.00
_cell.angle_beta   90.00
_cell.angle_gamma   90.00
#
_symmetry.space_group_name_H-M   'P 1'
#
loop_
_entity.id
_entity.type
_entity.pdbx_description
1 polymer ?
#
loop_
_entity_poly.entity_id
_entity_poly.type
_entity_poly.pdbx_seq_one_letter_code
_entity_poly.pdbx_strand_id
1 'polypeptide(L)'
;MQMMRLLDFNSLITPLIVRILYYLGIALVAAGAVSLYGSLHYYMGNLTIIVAILTFVFGVLVARVGAEITLVLFMIRDELAWQREHAKSDR
;
A
#
# COMPACT_ATOMS: atom_id res chain seq x y z
N MET A 1 -22.48 19.48 -3.58
CA MET A 1 -21.30 18.70 -4.01
C MET A 1 -20.17 18.96 -3.01
N GLN A 2 -20.04 18.12 -1.97
CA GLN A 2 -19.06 18.29 -0.86
C GLN A 2 -17.85 17.32 -0.97
N MET A 3 -17.63 16.69 -2.13
CA MET A 3 -16.62 15.63 -2.27
C MET A 3 -15.16 16.13 -2.21
N MET A 4 -14.91 17.44 -2.38
CA MET A 4 -13.53 17.98 -2.42
C MET A 4 -12.88 18.17 -1.04
N ARG A 5 -13.62 18.02 0.06
CA ARG A 5 -13.07 18.20 1.42
C ARG A 5 -12.51 16.89 2.02
N LEU A 6 -12.76 15.75 1.36
CA LEU A 6 -12.18 14.44 1.72
C LEU A 6 -10.81 14.20 1.07
N LEU A 7 -10.42 15.07 0.13
CA LEU A 7 -9.11 15.10 -0.53
C LEU A 7 -8.17 16.13 0.12
N ASP A 8 -8.57 16.73 1.24
CA ASP A 8 -7.71 17.65 1.98
C ASP A 8 -6.67 16.85 2.77
N PHE A 9 -5.52 16.65 2.12
CA PHE A 9 -4.47 15.69 2.46
C PHE A 9 -3.65 16.03 3.71
N ASN A 10 -4.04 17.06 4.47
CA ASN A 10 -3.02 17.83 5.20
C ASN A 10 -2.89 17.53 6.70
N SER A 11 -3.73 16.69 7.31
CA SER A 11 -3.43 16.21 8.66
C SER A 11 -4.26 14.96 8.97
N LEU A 12 -3.59 13.87 9.35
CA LEU A 12 -4.15 12.57 9.75
C LEU A 12 -4.80 11.66 8.68
N ILE A 13 -5.34 12.17 7.56
CA ILE A 13 -6.00 11.28 6.55
C ILE A 13 -4.97 10.38 5.83
N THR A 14 -3.77 10.89 5.58
CA THR A 14 -2.74 10.21 4.78
C THR A 14 -2.36 8.81 5.30
N PRO A 15 -2.02 8.61 6.59
CA PRO A 15 -1.72 7.27 7.10
C PRO A 15 -2.93 6.32 7.05
N LEU A 16 -4.16 6.84 7.15
CA LEU A 16 -5.37 6.03 7.02
C LEU A 16 -5.56 5.53 5.58
N ILE A 17 -5.36 6.39 4.58
CA ILE A 17 -5.44 6.00 3.16
C ILE A 17 -4.44 4.89 2.83
N VAL A 18 -3.19 5.01 3.30
CA VAL A 18 -2.16 3.98 3.04
C VAL A 18 -2.55 2.64 3.65
N ARG A 19 -3.15 2.62 4.85
CA ARG A 19 -3.68 1.38 5.45
C ARG A 19 -4.79 0.76 4.62
N ILE A 20 -5.73 1.56 4.11
CA ILE A 20 -6.82 1.06 3.25
C ILE A 20 -6.24 0.49 1.95
N LEU A 21 -5.31 1.20 1.31
CA LEU A 21 -4.64 0.74 0.10
C LEU A 21 -3.84 -0.55 0.33
N TYR A 22 -3.22 -0.72 1.50
CA TYR A 22 -2.51 -1.95 1.85
C TYR A 22 -3.45 -3.16 1.90
N TYR A 23 -4.59 -3.05 2.60
CA TYR A 23 -5.57 -4.14 2.66
C TYR A 23 -6.19 -4.43 1.28
N LEU A 24 -6.49 -3.38 0.51
CA LEU A 24 -6.95 -3.53 -0.87
C LEU A 24 -5.90 -4.24 -1.73
N GLY A 25 -4.62 -3.87 -1.59
CA GLY A 25 -3.50 -4.50 -2.27
C GLY A 25 -3.39 -5.99 -1.96
N ILE A 26 -3.52 -6.39 -0.69
CA ILE A 26 -3.55 -7.81 -0.31
C ILE A 26 -4.73 -8.53 -0.96
N ALA A 27 -5.92 -7.94 -0.94
CA ALA A 27 -7.11 -8.53 -1.54
C ALA A 27 -6.92 -8.75 -3.05
N LEU A 28 -6.30 -7.78 -3.75
CA LEU A 28 -5.97 -7.89 -5.17
C LEU A 28 -4.90 -8.95 -5.44
N VAL A 29 -3.86 -9.03 -4.60
CA VAL A 29 -2.84 -10.08 -4.71
C VAL A 29 -3.45 -11.47 -4.51
N ALA A 30 -4.36 -11.63 -3.54
CA ALA A 30 -5.08 -12.87 -3.31
C ALA A 30 -5.97 -13.24 -4.51
N ALA A 31 -6.78 -12.30 -5.00
CA ALA A 31 -7.63 -12.51 -6.17
C ALA A 31 -6.81 -12.81 -7.44
N GLY A 32 -5.66 -12.15 -7.59
CA GLY A 32 -4.70 -12.38 -8.66
C GLY A 32 -4.11 -13.78 -8.63
N ALA A 33 -3.69 -14.26 -7.45
CA ALA A 33 -3.15 -15.61 -7.29
C ALA A 33 -4.19 -16.70 -7.62
N VAL A 34 -5.44 -16.51 -7.19
CA VAL A 34 -6.55 -17.43 -7.52
C VAL A 34 -6.87 -17.41 -9.02
N SER A 35 -6.92 -16.22 -9.62
CA SER A 35 -7.15 -16.07 -11.06
C SER A 35 -6.03 -16.72 -11.87
N LEU A 36 -4.77 -16.52 -11.45
CA LEU A 36 -3.59 -17.10 -12.07
C LEU A 36 -3.60 -18.62 -12.01
N TYR A 37 -4.06 -19.20 -10.89
CA TYR A 37 -4.29 -20.64 -10.81
C TYR A 37 -5.28 -21.11 -11.88
N GLY A 38 -6.46 -20.49 -11.98
CA GLY A 38 -7.47 -20.85 -12.97
C GLY A 38 -6.97 -20.72 -14.42
N SER A 39 -6.23 -19.66 -14.74
CA SER A 39 -5.77 -19.38 -16.10
C SER A 39 -4.61 -20.28 -16.55
N LEU A 40 -3.66 -20.59 -15.67
CA LEU A 40 -2.44 -21.30 -16.05
C LEU A 40 -2.49 -22.80 -15.78
N HIS A 41 -3.47 -23.30 -15.00
CA HIS A 41 -3.58 -24.73 -14.67
C HIS A 41 -3.68 -25.62 -15.92
N TYR A 42 -4.38 -25.18 -16.96
CA TYR A 42 -4.48 -25.94 -18.21
C TYR A 42 -3.13 -26.16 -18.91
N TYR A 43 -2.22 -25.17 -18.84
CA TYR A 43 -0.94 -25.22 -19.56
C TYR A 43 0.21 -25.79 -18.73
N MET A 44 0.20 -25.57 -17.41
CA MET A 44 1.30 -25.91 -16.51
C MET A 44 0.93 -26.97 -15.47
N GLY A 45 -0.32 -27.43 -15.45
CA GLY A 45 -0.80 -28.48 -14.54
C GLY A 45 -0.59 -28.13 -13.07
N ASN A 46 0.01 -29.07 -12.33
CA ASN A 46 0.25 -28.91 -10.89
C ASN A 46 1.34 -27.90 -10.57
N LEU A 47 2.24 -27.54 -11.51
CA LEU A 47 3.26 -26.51 -11.25
C LEU A 47 2.63 -25.13 -10.99
N THR A 48 1.42 -24.89 -11.51
CA THR A 48 0.69 -23.65 -11.31
C THR A 48 0.42 -23.33 -9.84
N ILE A 49 0.22 -24.35 -8.98
CA ILE A 49 -0.03 -24.10 -7.56
C ILE A 49 1.19 -23.50 -6.87
N ILE A 50 2.39 -23.95 -7.25
CA ILE A 50 3.66 -23.44 -6.73
C ILE A 50 3.84 -21.99 -7.19
N VAL A 51 3.59 -21.72 -8.47
CA VAL A 51 3.67 -20.35 -9.03
C VAL A 51 2.67 -19.43 -8.34
N ALA A 52 1.41 -19.84 -8.18
CA ALA A 52 0.38 -19.03 -7.52
C ALA A 52 0.73 -18.72 -6.05
N ILE A 53 1.27 -19.68 -5.31
CA ILE A 53 1.75 -19.47 -3.93
C ILE A 53 2.93 -18.50 -3.91
N LEU A 54 3.92 -18.67 -4.79
CA LEU A 54 5.05 -17.76 -4.88
C LEU A 54 4.60 -16.34 -5.23
N THR A 55 3.73 -16.18 -6.23
CA THR A 55 3.16 -14.89 -6.60
C THR A 55 2.40 -14.25 -5.43
N PHE A 56 1.63 -15.04 -4.66
CA PHE A 56 0.93 -14.53 -3.47
C PHE A 56 1.92 -14.03 -2.40
N VAL A 57 2.90 -14.85 -2.03
CA VAL A 57 3.91 -14.50 -1.02
C VAL A 57 4.70 -13.26 -1.44
N PHE A 58 5.21 -13.23 -2.67
CA PHE A 58 5.93 -12.07 -3.19
C PHE A 58 5.03 -10.83 -3.29
N GLY A 59 3.78 -10.99 -3.74
CA GLY A 59 2.83 -9.89 -3.83
C GLY A 59 2.53 -9.27 -2.46
N VAL A 60 2.35 -10.09 -1.42
CA VAL A 60 2.14 -9.61 -0.05
C VAL A 60 3.39 -8.91 0.49
N LEU A 61 4.59 -9.45 0.22
CA LEU A 61 5.85 -8.81 0.62
C LEU A 61 6.02 -7.43 -0.03
N VAL A 62 5.79 -7.34 -1.34
CA VAL A 62 5.86 -6.06 -2.07
C VAL A 62 4.83 -5.07 -1.53
N ALA A 63 3.60 -5.51 -1.31
CA ALA A 63 2.55 -4.66 -0.74
C ALA A 63 2.93 -4.16 0.66
N ARG A 64 3.56 -5.00 1.49
CA ARG A 64 4.02 -4.66 2.83
C ARG A 64 5.13 -3.61 2.80
N VAL A 65 6.19 -3.88 2.05
CA VAL A 65 7.35 -2.98 1.94
C VAL A 65 6.92 -1.64 1.33
N GLY A 66 6.09 -1.65 0.29
CA GLY A 66 5.57 -0.44 -0.35
C GLY A 66 4.73 0.41 0.61
N ALA A 67 3.88 -0.20 1.42
CA ALA A 67 3.07 0.51 2.41
C ALA A 67 3.94 1.12 3.53
N GLU A 68 4.94 0.38 4.03
CA GLU A 68 5.87 0.87 5.06
C GLU A 68 6.71 2.05 4.58
N ILE A 69 7.30 1.96 3.38
CA ILE A 69 8.07 3.07 2.80
C ILE A 69 7.18 4.31 2.65
N THR A 70 5.96 4.13 2.14
CA THR A 70 5.03 5.24 1.96
C THR A 70 4.67 5.91 3.28
N LEU A 71 4.39 5.13 4.34
CA LEU A 71 4.13 5.66 5.67
C LEU A 71 5.35 6.40 6.24
N VAL A 72 6.55 5.85 6.09
CA VAL A 72 7.80 6.48 6.56
C VAL A 72 8.02 7.81 5.86
N LEU A 73 7.80 7.91 4.55
CA LEU A 73 7.90 9.18 3.81
C LEU A 73 6.93 10.24 4.34
N PHE A 74 5.71 9.83 4.70
CA PHE A 74 4.75 10.75 5.31
C PHE A 74 5.16 11.19 6.71
N MET A 75 5.69 10.27 7.54
CA MET A 75 6.23 10.62 8.85
C MET A 75 7.39 11.63 8.75
N ILE A 76 8.31 11.44 7.81
CA ILE A 76 9.43 12.38 7.58
C ILE A 76 8.90 13.75 7.16
N ARG A 77 7.92 13.79 6.26
CA ARG A 77 7.32 15.04 5.80
C ARG A 77 6.69 15.81 6.97
N ASP A 78 5.96 15.12 7.83
CA ASP A 78 5.27 15.73 8.97
C ASP A 78 6.28 16.26 10.01
N GLU A 79 7.35 15.51 10.28
CA GLU A 79 8.46 15.95 11.15
C GLU A 79 9.16 17.21 10.62
N LEU A 80 9.45 17.26 9.31
CA LEU A 80 10.07 18.43 8.68
C LEU A 80 9.16 19.67 8.71
N ALA A 81 7.84 19.48 8.62
CA ALA A 81 6.88 20.57 8.75
C ALA A 81 6.90 21.15 10.18
N TRP A 82 6.92 20.28 11.19
CA TRP A 82 6.99 20.66 12.60
C TRP A 82 8.25 21.47 12.94
N GLN A 83 9.43 21.04 12.44
CA GLN A 83 10.69 21.75 12.66
C GLN A 83 10.70 23.16 12.03
N ARG A 84 10.08 23.35 10.86
CA ARG A 84 9.99 24.66 10.19
C ARG A 84 9.15 25.67 10.97
N GLU A 85 8.09 25.21 11.63
CA GLU A 85 7.23 26.07 12.45
C GLU A 85 7.95 26.51 13.73
N HIS A 86 8.65 25.59 14.41
CA HIS A 86 9.40 25.91 15.61
C HIS A 86 10.61 26.83 15.32
N ALA A 87 11.31 26.61 14.21
CA ALA A 87 12.43 27.48 13.81
C ALA A 87 12.01 28.93 13.46
N LYS A 88 10.73 29.17 13.16
CA LYS A 88 10.18 30.53 12.94
C LYS A 88 9.74 31.21 14.24
N SER A 89 9.39 30.46 15.28
CA SER A 89 8.96 31.04 16.57
C SER A 89 10.13 31.61 17.39
N ASP A 90 11.36 31.19 17.07
CA ASP A 90 12.60 31.63 17.75
C ASP A 90 13.23 32.88 17.10
N ARG A 91 12.60 33.46 16.07
CA ARG A 91 12.99 34.72 15.41
C ARG A 91 11.92 35.79 15.60
#